data_AF-A0A9D6AKT0-F1
#
_entry.id   AF-A0A9D6AKT0-F1
#
_cell.length_a   1.000
_cell.length_b   1.000
_cell.length_c   1.000
_cell.angle_alpha   90.00
_cell.angle_beta   90.00
_cell.angle_gamma   90.00
#
_symmetry.space_group_name_H-M   'P 1'
#
loop_
_entity.id
_entity.type
_entity.pdbx_description
1 polymer ?
#
loop_
_entity_poly.entity_id
_entity_poly.type
_entity_poly.pdbx_seq_one_letter_code
_entity_poly.pdbx_strand_id
1 'polypeptide(L)'
;MQNIPFWVCRPTAWAAWTIVTLLAACGGGDGDPAPTAPTVPPTTPTAPTTPTTPALQTWQGKVVIDQGIEKAIVCVDLNSNAACGSGEPTSSATDSSGSYRIQYQPTDAAAATQAQQAPLIAQIDTNAVDAQDPASTVTQKAFTLHAPAGKAAQINPLTTLVQRNIQRGASDVATAEQSVALQLRITVADIYDYQSAPSSTSATLADNARTAAKVTAFALEIGSELRTPLASDAAESNQQLGRLRYVSVNEYRVFVRSSDGVPNADGYTTSYELRTGKAGGVDLTAAQLYTASPTTNSMYLTDKGWNACNGEPPRLSTRGLPARTSYCDGSILYYGFSLPAEDVSGQAMADVLTRMQTGHTVLNTTHGIPYAATIDITPSVVGNATFSAGARLITAVSVQLNQPLFINNTAGDMLNAPTLEALIAARPSTGVVLSTAAGTIGGLGMYSATEQIRSAFVDSNTIALYRCEVDMPSVTNPRNCNALPNSSFSIATRGGSRYIQIDNVPGTGQLRGYAEYNGSVYVYRQERPFTSEASALSYSQRLNGTAWENLRTTLAIAP
;
A
#
# COMPACT_ATOMS: atom_id res chain seq x y z
N MET A 1 -40.95 -3.72 11.60
CA MET A 1 -41.78 -2.56 11.99
C MET A 1 -40.97 -1.68 12.92
N GLN A 2 -41.10 -0.35 12.76
CA GLN A 2 -40.36 0.77 13.41
C GLN A 2 -38.98 1.05 12.77
N ASN A 3 -38.90 1.82 11.68
CA ASN A 3 -38.96 3.29 11.51
C ASN A 3 -37.78 4.07 12.11
N ILE A 4 -36.86 4.50 11.25
CA ILE A 4 -35.91 5.60 11.50
C ILE A 4 -36.02 6.55 10.28
N PRO A 5 -36.33 7.85 10.44
CA PRO A 5 -36.45 8.76 9.31
C PRO A 5 -35.18 9.60 9.05
N PHE A 6 -35.01 9.83 7.75
CA PHE A 6 -34.29 10.83 6.97
C PHE A 6 -33.78 12.14 7.62
N TRP A 7 -32.55 12.48 7.16
CA TRP A 7 -31.93 13.76 6.80
C TRP A 7 -32.71 15.08 6.90
N VAL A 8 -32.03 16.13 7.40
CA VAL A 8 -32.17 17.51 6.92
C VAL A 8 -30.78 18.17 6.83
N CYS A 9 -30.39 18.54 5.61
CA CYS A 9 -29.32 19.51 5.30
C CYS A 9 -29.78 20.95 5.56
N ARG A 10 -28.89 21.82 6.05
CA ARG A 10 -28.86 23.23 5.68
C ARG A 10 -27.41 23.75 5.57
N PRO A 11 -27.10 24.59 4.57
CA PRO A 11 -25.79 25.19 4.37
C PRO A 11 -25.69 26.54 5.08
N THR A 12 -24.48 26.94 5.50
CA THR A 12 -24.18 28.33 5.86
C THR A 12 -22.84 28.76 5.28
N ALA A 13 -22.87 30.01 4.81
CA ALA A 13 -21.93 30.62 3.90
C ALA A 13 -20.69 31.25 4.56
N TRP A 14 -19.72 31.46 3.69
CA TRP A 14 -18.65 32.45 3.60
C TRP A 14 -18.30 33.33 4.82
N ALA A 15 -17.01 33.37 5.16
CA ALA A 15 -16.32 34.61 5.55
C ALA A 15 -14.82 34.51 5.25
N ALA A 16 -14.35 35.38 4.35
CA ALA A 16 -12.94 35.64 4.09
C ALA A 16 -12.39 36.61 5.14
N TRP A 17 -11.17 36.38 5.65
CA TRP A 17 -10.44 37.35 6.46
C TRP A 17 -9.00 37.50 5.95
N THR A 18 -8.75 38.69 5.41
CA THR A 18 -7.46 39.29 5.05
C THR A 18 -6.67 39.65 6.31
N ILE A 19 -5.40 39.23 6.39
CA ILE A 19 -4.46 39.65 7.44
C ILE A 19 -3.50 40.70 6.86
N VAL A 20 -3.46 41.86 7.52
CA VAL A 20 -2.57 43.00 7.26
C VAL A 20 -1.30 42.84 8.11
N THR A 21 -0.13 42.90 7.47
CA THR A 21 1.17 43.11 8.11
C THR A 21 1.52 44.60 8.13
N LEU A 22 1.86 45.16 9.29
CA LEU A 22 2.66 46.38 9.38
C LEU A 22 3.77 46.23 10.43
N LEU A 23 4.97 46.54 9.95
CA LEU A 23 6.27 46.46 10.59
C LEU A 23 6.50 47.57 11.62
N ALA A 24 7.41 47.25 12.54
CA ALA A 24 7.88 48.05 13.66
C ALA A 24 8.67 49.32 13.28
N ALA A 25 8.80 50.17 14.30
CA ALA A 25 9.20 51.56 14.29
C ALA A 25 10.69 51.85 14.07
N CYS A 26 10.91 53.15 13.80
CA CYS A 26 12.14 53.90 13.58
C CYS A 26 12.80 54.38 14.90
N GLY A 27 14.11 54.68 14.83
CA GLY A 27 14.87 55.55 15.74
C GLY A 27 16.11 54.85 16.30
N GLY A 28 17.36 55.31 16.17
CA GLY A 28 17.92 56.63 15.90
C GLY A 28 19.10 56.81 16.89
N GLY A 29 20.33 57.00 16.40
CA GLY A 29 21.57 56.93 17.20
C GLY A 29 22.04 58.26 17.80
N ASP A 30 23.09 58.19 18.63
CA ASP A 30 24.34 58.99 18.56
C ASP A 30 25.24 58.83 19.81
N GLY A 31 26.57 58.76 19.57
CA GLY A 31 27.60 59.48 20.35
C GLY A 31 28.23 58.86 21.62
N ASP A 32 29.45 58.30 21.47
CA ASP A 32 30.47 58.10 22.52
C ASP A 32 30.90 59.44 23.20
N PRO A 33 31.36 59.48 24.49
CA PRO A 33 32.68 58.93 24.86
C PRO A 33 32.86 58.38 26.30
N ALA A 34 33.94 57.61 26.48
CA ALA A 34 34.59 57.28 27.77
C ALA A 34 34.98 58.57 28.52
N PRO A 35 35.05 58.63 29.89
CA PRO A 35 35.87 57.72 30.69
C PRO A 35 35.40 57.46 32.16
N THR A 36 36.24 56.70 32.86
CA THR A 36 36.46 56.61 34.33
C THR A 36 35.63 55.62 35.15
N ALA A 37 36.38 54.79 35.89
CA ALA A 37 35.93 53.68 36.71
C ALA A 37 35.07 54.10 37.92
N PRO A 38 34.01 53.34 38.24
CA PRO A 38 33.46 53.27 39.57
C PRO A 38 33.84 51.95 40.27
N THR A 39 34.31 52.13 41.50
CA THR A 39 34.51 51.15 42.56
C THR A 39 33.43 50.07 42.69
N VAL A 40 33.87 48.83 42.91
CA VAL A 40 33.09 47.64 43.27
C VAL A 40 32.25 47.89 44.55
N PRO A 41 30.91 47.76 44.53
CA PRO A 41 30.10 47.62 45.73
C PRO A 41 30.22 46.17 46.26
N PRO A 42 30.12 45.95 47.59
CA PRO A 42 30.32 44.63 48.18
C PRO A 42 29.27 43.63 47.67
N THR A 43 29.73 42.45 47.27
CA THR A 43 28.89 41.29 46.93
C THR A 43 28.01 40.95 48.12
N THR A 44 26.72 41.24 48.00
CA THR A 44 25.70 40.68 48.90
C THR A 44 25.69 39.16 48.66
N PRO A 45 25.78 38.31 49.69
CA PRO A 45 25.66 36.86 49.51
C PRO A 45 24.32 36.56 48.86
N THR A 46 24.33 35.97 47.66
CA THR A 46 23.13 35.40 47.05
C THR A 46 22.61 34.35 48.02
N ALA A 47 21.38 34.56 48.52
CA ALA A 47 20.68 33.56 49.31
C ALA A 47 20.73 32.22 48.55
N PRO A 48 20.94 31.07 49.24
CA PRO A 48 20.84 29.77 48.58
C PRO A 48 19.46 29.68 47.95
N THR A 49 19.42 29.58 46.62
CA THR A 49 18.19 29.23 45.91
C THR A 49 17.74 27.88 46.46
N THR A 50 16.66 27.86 47.22
CA THR A 50 15.96 26.63 47.60
C THR A 50 15.77 25.80 46.33
N PRO A 51 16.13 24.50 46.31
CA PRO A 51 15.87 23.65 45.17
C PRO A 51 14.35 23.67 44.91
N THR A 52 13.94 24.31 43.83
CA THR A 52 12.53 24.31 43.43
C THR A 52 12.21 22.89 42.98
N THR A 53 11.44 22.16 43.78
CA THR A 53 10.89 20.85 43.38
C THR A 53 10.21 21.01 42.02
N PRO A 54 10.58 20.23 40.99
CA PRO A 54 9.99 20.35 39.66
C PRO A 54 8.46 20.17 39.69
N ALA A 55 7.75 20.77 38.75
CA ALA A 55 6.31 20.54 38.62
C ALA A 55 6.01 19.10 38.17
N LEU A 56 4.89 18.55 38.65
CA LEU A 56 4.36 17.26 38.18
C LEU A 56 4.11 17.32 36.66
N GLN A 57 4.66 16.35 35.93
CA GLN A 57 4.44 16.20 34.50
C GLN A 57 3.34 15.17 34.23
N THR A 58 2.56 15.39 33.18
CA THR A 58 1.46 14.51 32.79
C THR A 58 1.43 14.33 31.29
N TRP A 59 1.30 13.09 30.85
CA TRP A 59 1.03 12.72 29.46
C TRP A 59 -0.28 11.94 29.40
N GLN A 60 -1.07 12.19 28.37
CA GLN A 60 -2.35 11.53 28.15
C GLN A 60 -2.64 11.51 26.65
N GLY A 61 -3.27 10.43 26.20
CA GLY A 61 -3.54 10.22 24.79
C GLY A 61 -4.19 8.87 24.54
N LYS A 62 -4.12 8.41 23.29
CA LYS A 62 -4.61 7.11 22.87
C LYS A 62 -3.53 6.28 22.17
N VAL A 63 -3.58 4.97 22.35
CA VAL A 63 -2.86 3.98 21.53
C VAL A 63 -3.83 3.45 20.49
N VAL A 64 -3.46 3.51 19.20
CA VAL A 64 -4.37 3.22 18.08
C VAL A 64 -3.64 2.46 16.96
N ILE A 65 -4.28 1.46 16.36
CA ILE A 65 -3.84 0.83 15.11
C ILE A 65 -4.95 0.96 14.06
N ASP A 66 -6.00 0.14 14.13
CA ASP A 66 -7.24 0.41 13.41
C ASP A 66 -8.11 1.29 14.30
N GLN A 67 -8.58 0.77 15.43
CA GLN A 67 -9.23 1.54 16.50
C GLN A 67 -8.33 1.58 17.75
N GLY A 68 -8.89 2.04 18.88
CA GLY A 68 -8.19 2.08 20.15
C GLY A 68 -7.74 0.69 20.61
N ILE A 69 -6.51 0.60 21.10
CA ILE A 69 -5.90 -0.64 21.56
C ILE A 69 -6.03 -0.79 23.08
N GLU A 70 -6.77 -1.79 23.54
CA GLU A 70 -6.85 -2.18 24.95
C GLU A 70 -5.61 -2.97 25.38
N LYS A 71 -5.26 -2.91 26.67
CA LYS A 71 -4.19 -3.68 27.33
C LYS A 71 -2.75 -3.33 26.92
N ALA A 72 -2.54 -2.26 26.17
CA ALA A 72 -1.21 -1.74 25.93
C ALA A 72 -0.65 -1.04 27.19
N ILE A 73 0.66 -1.13 27.39
CA ILE A 73 1.37 -0.42 28.45
C ILE A 73 2.17 0.72 27.83
N VAL A 74 2.00 1.94 28.35
CA VAL A 74 2.69 3.14 27.84
C VAL A 74 3.71 3.63 28.86
N CYS A 75 4.90 4.00 28.41
CA CYS A 75 5.89 4.64 29.29
C CYS A 75 6.67 5.75 28.57
N VAL A 76 7.34 6.58 29.37
CA VAL A 76 8.30 7.59 28.89
C VAL A 76 9.67 6.93 28.75
N ASP A 77 10.19 6.83 27.53
CA ASP A 77 11.47 6.15 27.22
C ASP A 77 12.66 7.07 27.53
N LEU A 78 12.99 7.16 28.82
CA LEU A 78 13.98 8.09 29.35
C LEU A 78 15.41 7.72 28.94
N ASN A 79 15.67 6.44 28.72
CA ASN A 79 17.00 5.92 28.38
C ASN A 79 17.17 5.63 26.88
N SER A 80 16.12 5.83 26.07
CA SER A 80 16.11 5.61 24.63
C SER A 80 16.41 4.17 24.20
N ASN A 81 15.98 3.18 24.98
CA ASN A 81 16.17 1.76 24.67
C ASN A 81 14.95 1.11 23.98
N ALA A 82 13.88 1.87 23.74
CA ALA A 82 12.64 1.39 23.12
C ALA A 82 11.88 0.29 23.90
N ALA A 83 12.04 0.21 25.22
CA ALA A 83 11.36 -0.76 26.07
C ALA A 83 11.04 -0.19 27.46
N CYS A 84 9.82 -0.43 27.96
CA CYS A 84 9.43 0.04 29.29
C CYS A 84 10.23 -0.69 30.38
N GLY A 85 11.09 0.07 31.07
CA GLY A 85 11.95 -0.41 32.15
C GLY A 85 11.45 -0.06 33.55
N SER A 86 12.07 -0.67 34.57
CA SER A 86 11.71 -0.49 35.99
C SER A 86 12.06 0.87 36.59
N GLY A 87 12.56 1.82 35.80
CA GLY A 87 12.89 3.19 36.21
C GLY A 87 12.11 4.25 35.43
N GLU A 88 11.17 3.85 34.59
CA GLU A 88 10.48 4.75 33.66
C GLU A 88 9.03 4.99 34.10
N PRO A 89 8.55 6.25 34.01
CA PRO A 89 7.16 6.57 34.26
C PRO A 89 6.26 5.77 33.32
N THR A 90 5.39 4.93 33.89
CA THR A 90 4.59 3.95 33.15
C THR A 90 3.11 4.11 33.51
N SER A 91 2.23 3.91 32.54
CA SER A 91 0.78 3.94 32.70
C SER A 91 0.24 2.61 33.24
N SER A 92 -1.01 2.61 33.70
CA SER A 92 -1.80 1.38 33.71
C SER A 92 -2.03 0.87 32.27
N ALA A 93 -2.50 -0.36 32.14
CA ALA A 93 -3.03 -0.88 30.88
C ALA A 93 -4.07 0.09 30.29
N THR A 94 -4.00 0.30 28.97
CA THR A 94 -4.99 1.11 28.24
C THR A 94 -6.38 0.52 28.33
N ASP A 95 -7.39 1.39 28.36
CA ASP A 95 -8.80 0.98 28.32
C ASP A 95 -9.26 0.54 26.92
N SER A 96 -10.53 0.14 26.80
CA SER A 96 -11.13 -0.33 25.54
C SER A 96 -11.20 0.74 24.44
N SER A 97 -10.94 2.00 24.78
CA SER A 97 -10.83 3.11 23.83
C SER A 97 -9.37 3.46 23.49
N GLY A 98 -8.42 2.68 24.01
CA GLY A 98 -6.98 2.88 23.90
C GLY A 98 -6.41 3.99 24.77
N SER A 99 -7.17 4.54 25.71
CA SER A 99 -6.73 5.72 26.47
C SER A 99 -5.69 5.37 27.53
N TYR A 100 -4.68 6.23 27.68
CA TYR A 100 -3.67 6.13 28.73
C TYR A 100 -3.46 7.46 29.45
N ARG A 101 -2.87 7.38 30.65
CA ARG A 101 -2.40 8.53 31.42
C ARG A 101 -1.12 8.14 32.19
N ILE A 102 -0.12 9.02 32.14
CA ILE A 102 1.12 8.90 32.92
C ILE A 102 1.26 10.17 33.76
N GLN A 103 1.63 10.00 35.03
CA GLN A 103 2.02 11.09 35.91
C GLN A 103 3.43 10.83 36.41
N TYR A 104 4.29 11.83 36.30
CA TYR A 104 5.69 11.73 36.73
C TYR A 104 6.07 12.96 37.54
N GLN A 105 6.68 12.73 38.69
CA GLN A 105 7.25 13.77 39.52
C GLN A 105 8.78 13.74 39.37
N PRO A 106 9.38 14.65 38.57
CA PRO A 106 10.82 14.65 38.38
C PRO A 106 11.55 14.99 39.67
N THR A 107 12.73 14.39 39.86
CA THR A 107 13.59 14.63 41.04
C THR A 107 14.23 16.01 41.02
N ASP A 108 14.54 16.53 39.83
CA ASP A 108 15.18 17.81 39.60
C ASP A 108 14.85 18.36 38.19
N ALA A 109 15.34 19.56 37.88
CA ALA A 109 15.09 20.23 36.61
C ALA A 109 15.71 19.50 35.39
N ALA A 110 16.80 18.76 35.57
CA ALA A 110 17.43 18.00 34.50
C ALA A 110 16.58 16.77 34.15
N ALA A 111 16.13 16.02 35.15
CA ALA A 111 15.18 14.92 34.98
C ALA A 111 13.85 15.39 34.37
N ALA A 112 13.39 16.59 34.75
CA ALA A 112 12.20 17.21 34.16
C ALA A 112 12.40 17.50 32.66
N THR A 113 13.56 18.02 32.28
CA THR A 113 13.90 18.33 30.88
C THR A 113 14.05 17.05 30.06
N GLN A 114 14.76 16.05 30.60
CA GLN A 114 14.93 14.75 29.96
C GLN A 114 13.58 14.08 29.68
N ALA A 115 12.66 14.09 30.66
CA ALA A 115 11.33 13.51 30.49
C ALA A 115 10.48 14.21 29.42
N GLN A 116 10.62 15.54 29.25
CA GLN A 116 9.93 16.28 28.20
C GLN A 116 10.50 16.02 26.79
N GLN A 117 11.80 15.68 26.72
CA GLN A 117 12.50 15.39 25.46
C GLN A 117 12.47 13.90 25.10
N ALA A 118 12.05 13.03 26.01
CA ALA A 118 11.92 11.61 25.79
C ALA A 118 10.66 11.29 24.94
N PRO A 119 10.76 10.34 24.00
CA PRO A 119 9.58 9.82 23.31
C PRO A 119 8.71 8.99 24.26
N LEU A 120 7.45 8.81 23.88
CA LEU A 120 6.59 7.82 24.52
C LEU A 120 6.63 6.53 23.72
N ILE A 121 6.51 5.41 24.42
CA ILE A 121 6.39 4.09 23.82
C ILE A 121 5.17 3.37 24.33
N ALA A 122 4.50 2.61 23.47
CA ALA A 122 3.43 1.69 23.82
C ALA A 122 3.85 0.27 23.47
N GLN A 123 3.86 -0.61 24.47
CA GLN A 123 4.10 -2.04 24.28
C GLN A 123 2.78 -2.72 23.91
N ILE A 124 2.75 -3.31 22.71
CA ILE A 124 1.63 -4.11 22.22
C ILE A 124 2.03 -5.57 22.40
N ASP A 125 1.43 -6.25 23.38
CA ASP A 125 1.65 -7.67 23.62
C ASP A 125 0.66 -8.54 22.83
N THR A 126 0.78 -9.85 22.95
CA THR A 126 -0.11 -10.81 22.27
C THR A 126 -1.52 -10.88 22.89
N ASN A 127 -1.78 -10.16 23.98
CA ASN A 127 -3.09 -10.09 24.63
C ASN A 127 -3.84 -8.78 24.32
N ALA A 128 -3.17 -7.83 23.65
CA ALA A 128 -3.75 -6.58 23.22
C ALA A 128 -4.91 -6.81 22.24
N VAL A 129 -5.93 -5.95 22.34
CA VAL A 129 -7.17 -6.07 21.57
C VAL A 129 -7.44 -4.75 20.86
N ASP A 130 -7.74 -4.82 19.56
CA ASP A 130 -8.20 -3.65 18.80
C ASP A 130 -9.72 -3.57 18.91
N ALA A 131 -10.25 -2.41 19.29
CA ALA A 131 -11.69 -2.21 19.46
C ALA A 131 -12.52 -2.46 18.18
N GLN A 132 -11.88 -2.53 17.00
CA GLN A 132 -12.52 -2.93 15.75
C GLN A 132 -12.91 -4.42 15.73
N ASP A 133 -12.13 -5.29 16.38
CA ASP A 133 -12.42 -6.71 16.55
C ASP A 133 -12.19 -7.14 18.00
N PRO A 134 -13.11 -6.80 18.92
CA PRO A 134 -12.94 -7.05 20.35
C PRO A 134 -12.96 -8.55 20.72
N ALA A 135 -13.28 -9.43 19.77
CA ALA A 135 -13.32 -10.88 19.97
C ALA A 135 -11.96 -11.55 19.72
N SER A 136 -10.99 -10.84 19.16
CA SER A 136 -9.68 -11.36 18.77
C SER A 136 -8.54 -10.51 19.33
N THR A 137 -7.35 -11.09 19.45
CA THR A 137 -6.13 -10.35 19.76
C THR A 137 -5.62 -9.64 18.50
N VAL A 138 -5.11 -8.42 18.66
CA VAL A 138 -4.67 -7.59 17.51
C VAL A 138 -3.44 -8.14 16.80
N THR A 139 -2.62 -8.92 17.49
CA THR A 139 -1.31 -9.36 16.98
C THR A 139 -0.92 -10.75 17.47
N GLN A 140 -0.12 -11.47 16.69
CA GLN A 140 0.45 -12.77 17.09
C GLN A 140 1.85 -12.63 17.72
N LYS A 141 2.51 -11.48 17.54
CA LYS A 141 3.85 -11.23 18.06
C LYS A 141 3.95 -9.81 18.60
N ALA A 142 4.50 -9.69 19.80
CA ALA A 142 4.65 -8.39 20.45
C ALA A 142 5.54 -7.42 19.64
N PHE A 143 5.17 -6.15 19.65
CA PHE A 143 5.94 -5.05 19.06
C PHE A 143 5.71 -3.74 19.84
N THR A 144 6.54 -2.75 19.57
CA THR A 144 6.49 -1.44 20.23
C THR A 144 6.08 -0.36 19.23
N LEU A 145 5.15 0.49 19.65
CA LEU A 145 4.80 1.74 18.97
C LEU A 145 5.44 2.92 19.70
N HIS A 146 5.69 4.00 18.97
CA HIS A 146 6.33 5.20 19.51
C HIS A 146 5.55 6.47 19.15
N ALA A 147 5.61 7.47 20.02
CA ALA A 147 5.27 8.85 19.69
C ALA A 147 6.47 9.78 20.01
N PRO A 148 6.81 10.70 19.10
CA PRO A 148 7.85 11.69 19.37
C PRO A 148 7.57 12.55 20.60
N ALA A 149 8.64 13.09 21.19
CA ALA A 149 8.54 14.05 22.29
C ALA A 149 7.59 15.21 21.93
N GLY A 150 6.73 15.58 22.87
CA GLY A 150 5.71 16.63 22.66
C GLY A 150 4.49 16.20 21.82
N LYS A 151 4.43 14.97 21.31
CA LYS A 151 3.32 14.46 20.47
C LYS A 151 2.49 13.36 21.15
N ALA A 152 2.28 13.50 22.46
CA ALA A 152 1.65 12.49 23.31
C ALA A 152 0.16 12.24 23.08
N ALA A 153 -0.52 12.99 22.21
CA ALA A 153 -1.96 12.78 22.02
C ALA A 153 -2.27 11.39 21.43
N GLN A 154 -1.37 10.86 20.60
CA GLN A 154 -1.58 9.65 19.81
C GLN A 154 -0.28 8.86 19.69
N ILE A 155 -0.33 7.57 20.05
CA ILE A 155 0.74 6.60 19.83
C ILE A 155 0.23 5.56 18.83
N ASN A 156 0.80 5.56 17.62
CA ASN A 156 0.31 4.73 16.53
C ASN A 156 1.46 4.29 15.59
N PRO A 157 1.18 3.44 14.57
CA PRO A 157 2.21 2.99 13.63
C PRO A 157 2.85 4.11 12.80
N LEU A 158 2.12 5.19 12.50
CA LEU A 158 2.61 6.31 11.71
C LEU A 158 3.52 7.24 12.54
N THR A 159 3.17 7.51 13.79
CA THR A 159 4.04 8.24 14.73
C THR A 159 5.32 7.45 15.03
N THR A 160 5.25 6.12 14.94
CA THR A 160 6.42 5.24 15.04
C THR A 160 7.40 5.47 13.88
N LEU A 161 6.92 5.65 12.66
CA LEU A 161 7.78 6.02 11.51
C LEU A 161 8.45 7.37 11.73
N VAL A 162 7.72 8.37 12.27
CA VAL A 162 8.29 9.69 12.59
C VAL A 162 9.41 9.54 13.62
N GLN A 163 9.17 8.80 14.72
CA GLN A 163 10.19 8.58 15.74
C GLN A 163 11.43 7.86 15.18
N ARG A 164 11.25 6.85 14.33
CA ARG A 164 12.38 6.17 13.68
C ARG A 164 13.15 7.09 12.74
N ASN A 165 12.48 8.00 12.04
CA ASN A 165 13.16 8.98 11.19
C ASN A 165 14.00 9.96 12.02
N ILE A 166 13.50 10.41 13.18
CA ILE A 166 14.27 11.21 14.15
C ILE A 166 15.51 10.45 14.63
N GLN A 167 15.36 9.19 15.02
CA GLN A 167 16.49 8.34 15.45
C GLN A 167 17.53 8.11 14.34
N ARG A 168 17.10 8.12 13.07
CA ARG A 168 18.01 8.07 11.92
C ARG A 168 18.78 9.37 11.69
N GLY A 169 18.38 10.48 12.31
CA GLY A 169 19.05 11.78 12.21
C GLY A 169 18.28 12.83 11.41
N ALA A 170 16.94 12.78 11.39
CA ALA A 170 16.17 13.93 10.91
C ALA A 170 16.49 15.17 11.74
N SER A 171 16.54 16.34 11.10
CA SER A 171 16.94 17.59 11.75
C SER A 171 15.97 18.03 12.85
N ASP A 172 14.69 17.76 12.66
CA ASP A 172 13.60 18.10 13.58
C ASP A 172 12.36 17.24 13.31
N VAL A 173 11.38 17.34 14.19
CA VAL A 173 10.11 16.59 14.12
C VAL A 173 9.31 16.94 12.87
N ALA A 174 9.30 18.22 12.45
CA ALA A 174 8.50 18.66 11.30
C ALA A 174 9.04 18.08 9.98
N THR A 175 10.36 18.00 9.85
CA THR A 175 11.04 17.36 8.72
C THR A 175 10.72 15.86 8.70
N ALA A 176 10.76 15.20 9.86
CA ALA A 176 10.40 13.78 9.96
C ALA A 176 8.92 13.52 9.60
N GLU A 177 8.00 14.35 10.10
CA GLU A 177 6.58 14.32 9.75
C GLU A 177 6.38 14.44 8.23
N GLN A 178 7.05 15.40 7.59
CA GLN A 178 6.96 15.61 6.15
C GLN A 178 7.51 14.43 5.35
N SER A 179 8.62 13.83 5.79
CA SER A 179 9.19 12.63 5.15
C SER A 179 8.25 11.43 5.24
N VAL A 180 7.59 11.23 6.39
CA VAL A 180 6.58 10.16 6.55
C VAL A 180 5.35 10.42 5.67
N ALA A 181 4.84 11.65 5.66
CA ALA A 181 3.71 12.04 4.82
C ALA A 181 4.00 11.80 3.32
N LEU A 182 5.21 12.17 2.85
CA LEU A 182 5.65 11.90 1.47
C LEU A 182 5.81 10.40 1.18
N GLN A 183 6.41 9.64 2.09
CA GLN A 183 6.59 8.18 1.95
C GLN A 183 5.25 7.46 1.79
N LEU A 184 4.25 7.84 2.58
CA LEU A 184 2.95 7.16 2.63
C LEU A 184 1.86 7.82 1.79
N ARG A 185 2.15 8.95 1.15
CA ARG A 185 1.18 9.78 0.39
C ARG A 185 -0.07 10.12 1.19
N ILE A 186 0.15 10.60 2.40
CA ILE A 186 -0.88 11.11 3.32
C ILE A 186 -0.53 12.54 3.70
N THR A 187 -1.41 13.21 4.45
CA THR A 187 -1.09 14.51 5.04
C THR A 187 -0.37 14.34 6.38
N VAL A 188 0.34 15.39 6.83
CA VAL A 188 0.94 15.39 8.18
C VAL A 188 -0.12 15.27 9.28
N ALA A 189 -1.32 15.82 9.06
CA ALA A 189 -2.42 15.70 10.01
C ALA A 189 -2.86 14.23 10.17
N ASP A 190 -2.91 13.48 9.07
CA ASP A 190 -3.30 12.07 9.07
C ASP A 190 -2.35 11.18 9.89
N ILE A 191 -1.09 11.59 10.12
CA ILE A 191 -0.14 10.85 10.98
C ILE A 191 -0.68 10.74 12.40
N TYR A 192 -1.38 11.77 12.87
CA TYR A 192 -1.89 11.88 14.22
C TYR A 192 -3.39 11.60 14.29
N ASP A 193 -4.16 11.86 13.24
CA ASP A 193 -5.60 11.64 13.24
C ASP A 193 -6.09 11.08 11.91
N TYR A 194 -6.08 9.76 11.80
CA TYR A 194 -6.67 9.02 10.69
C TYR A 194 -8.00 8.35 11.06
N GLN A 195 -8.59 8.68 12.22
CA GLN A 195 -9.75 7.95 12.71
C GLN A 195 -11.05 8.31 11.97
N SER A 196 -11.09 9.49 11.33
CA SER A 196 -12.19 9.88 10.43
C SER A 196 -12.12 9.21 9.04
N ALA A 197 -10.96 8.63 8.68
CA ALA A 197 -10.81 7.94 7.40
C ALA A 197 -11.64 6.65 7.41
N PRO A 198 -12.26 6.28 6.26
CA PRO A 198 -13.04 5.06 6.15
C PRO A 198 -12.28 3.84 6.65
N SER A 199 -12.92 3.07 7.54
CA SER A 199 -12.40 1.76 7.96
C SER A 199 -12.36 0.81 6.78
N SER A 200 -11.34 -0.03 6.77
CA SER A 200 -11.27 -1.13 5.82
C SER A 200 -12.33 -2.17 6.18
N THR A 201 -12.92 -2.75 5.15
CA THR A 201 -13.94 -3.80 5.28
C THR A 201 -13.49 -5.00 4.46
N SER A 202 -14.12 -6.15 4.66
CA SER A 202 -13.88 -7.32 3.83
C SER A 202 -13.93 -7.01 2.34
N ALA A 203 -14.88 -6.17 1.92
CA ALA A 203 -15.13 -5.79 0.53
C ALA A 203 -14.23 -4.68 -0.02
N THR A 204 -13.72 -3.80 0.84
CA THR A 204 -12.98 -2.60 0.40
C THR A 204 -11.79 -2.34 1.31
N LEU A 205 -10.59 -2.45 0.76
CA LEU A 205 -9.36 -1.94 1.37
C LEU A 205 -9.18 -0.49 0.90
N ALA A 206 -9.57 0.46 1.74
CA ALA A 206 -9.51 1.88 1.35
C ALA A 206 -8.06 2.35 1.27
N ASP A 207 -7.70 3.05 0.19
CA ASP A 207 -6.38 3.67 0.06
C ASP A 207 -6.32 4.97 0.86
N ASN A 208 -6.04 4.85 2.17
CA ASN A 208 -6.01 5.97 3.11
C ASN A 208 -4.98 5.74 4.25
N ALA A 209 -4.83 6.73 5.12
CA ALA A 209 -3.88 6.69 6.24
C ALA A 209 -4.16 5.60 7.27
N ARG A 210 -5.42 5.23 7.49
CA ARG A 210 -5.81 4.12 8.37
C ARG A 210 -5.26 2.79 7.82
N THR A 211 -5.39 2.55 6.51
CA THR A 211 -4.76 1.38 5.86
C THR A 211 -3.24 1.44 5.94
N ALA A 212 -2.62 2.61 5.74
CA ALA A 212 -1.17 2.77 5.90
C ALA A 212 -0.71 2.41 7.32
N ALA A 213 -1.47 2.79 8.36
CA ALA A 213 -1.20 2.46 9.75
C ALA A 213 -1.26 0.94 9.99
N LYS A 214 -2.32 0.27 9.49
CA LYS A 214 -2.46 -1.19 9.59
C LYS A 214 -1.32 -1.95 8.90
N VAL A 215 -0.94 -1.54 7.69
CA VAL A 215 0.19 -2.16 6.98
C VAL A 215 1.49 -1.94 7.73
N THR A 216 1.69 -0.76 8.33
CA THR A 216 2.89 -0.46 9.13
C THR A 216 2.94 -1.27 10.42
N ALA A 217 1.82 -1.44 11.11
CA ALA A 217 1.71 -2.31 12.29
C ALA A 217 2.02 -3.76 11.92
N PHE A 218 1.44 -4.26 10.83
CA PHE A 218 1.72 -5.62 10.36
C PHE A 218 3.20 -5.81 9.99
N ALA A 219 3.83 -4.81 9.37
CA ALA A 219 5.26 -4.82 9.08
C ALA A 219 6.10 -4.93 10.37
N LEU A 220 5.74 -4.19 11.44
CA LEU A 220 6.40 -4.29 12.74
C LEU A 220 6.24 -5.68 13.36
N GLU A 221 5.01 -6.21 13.38
CA GLU A 221 4.69 -7.54 13.91
C GLU A 221 5.58 -8.63 13.30
N ILE A 222 5.68 -8.64 11.96
CA ILE A 222 6.43 -9.69 11.26
C ILE A 222 7.94 -9.42 11.17
N GLY A 223 8.44 -8.36 11.83
CA GLY A 223 9.87 -8.07 11.97
C GLY A 223 10.49 -7.31 10.80
N SER A 224 9.70 -6.55 10.04
CA SER A 224 10.24 -5.59 9.07
C SER A 224 11.01 -4.48 9.77
N GLU A 225 12.12 -4.06 9.17
CA GLU A 225 12.84 -2.86 9.59
C GLU A 225 12.18 -1.63 8.95
N LEU A 226 11.29 -0.97 9.70
CA LEU A 226 10.69 0.27 9.25
C LEU A 226 11.76 1.32 8.95
N ARG A 227 11.63 1.99 7.80
CA ARG A 227 12.57 3.01 7.34
C ARG A 227 11.84 4.14 6.66
N THR A 228 12.01 5.36 7.17
CA THR A 228 11.64 6.58 6.44
C THR A 228 12.91 7.24 5.92
N PRO A 229 12.98 7.60 4.62
CA PRO A 229 14.17 8.19 4.03
C PRO A 229 14.48 9.56 4.66
N LEU A 230 15.76 9.88 4.78
CA LEU A 230 16.24 11.23 5.06
C LEU A 230 16.47 11.97 3.75
N ALA A 231 16.38 13.30 3.78
CA ALA A 231 16.69 14.14 2.62
C ALA A 231 18.14 13.95 2.13
N SER A 232 19.05 13.59 3.04
CA SER A 232 20.46 13.30 2.76
C SER A 232 20.72 11.86 2.28
N ASP A 233 19.73 10.96 2.31
CA ASP A 233 19.94 9.57 1.89
C ASP A 233 20.24 9.55 0.38
N ALA A 234 21.42 9.05 0.02
CA ALA A 234 21.83 8.87 -1.36
C ALA A 234 20.84 7.99 -2.16
N ALA A 235 20.82 8.16 -3.48
CA ALA A 235 20.09 7.26 -4.36
C ALA A 235 20.69 5.85 -4.26
N GLU A 236 19.82 4.86 -4.06
CA GLU A 236 20.20 3.45 -3.94
C GLU A 236 19.73 2.71 -5.20
N SER A 237 20.64 2.48 -6.14
CA SER A 237 20.32 1.65 -7.29
C SER A 237 20.02 0.22 -6.85
N ASN A 238 19.07 -0.41 -7.53
CA ASN A 238 18.65 -1.76 -7.19
C ASN A 238 18.33 -2.53 -8.46
N GLN A 239 18.76 -3.79 -8.48
CA GLN A 239 18.37 -4.76 -9.49
C GLN A 239 17.90 -6.03 -8.79
N GLN A 240 16.83 -6.64 -9.28
CA GLN A 240 16.27 -7.86 -8.72
C GLN A 240 15.76 -8.78 -9.83
N LEU A 241 15.90 -10.09 -9.63
CA LEU A 241 15.18 -11.08 -10.42
C LEU A 241 13.69 -10.99 -10.05
N GLY A 242 12.90 -10.39 -10.94
CA GLY A 242 11.45 -10.27 -10.82
C GLY A 242 10.74 -11.61 -10.95
N ARG A 243 11.11 -12.40 -11.97
CA ARG A 243 10.62 -13.75 -12.25
C ARG A 243 11.57 -14.52 -13.18
N LEU A 244 11.67 -15.83 -12.99
CA LEU A 244 12.37 -16.77 -13.88
C LEU A 244 11.50 -17.99 -14.18
N ARG A 245 11.38 -18.34 -15.46
CA ARG A 245 11.00 -19.68 -15.92
C ARG A 245 12.16 -20.22 -16.76
N TYR A 246 12.73 -21.34 -16.37
CA TYR A 246 13.87 -21.93 -17.05
C TYR A 246 13.66 -23.42 -17.27
N VAL A 247 13.61 -23.83 -18.54
CA VAL A 247 13.61 -25.24 -18.94
C VAL A 247 15.00 -25.60 -19.46
N SER A 248 15.59 -24.74 -20.30
CA SER A 248 16.96 -24.88 -20.80
C SER A 248 17.48 -23.53 -21.31
N VAL A 249 18.75 -23.47 -21.73
CA VAL A 249 19.32 -22.32 -22.44
C VAL A 249 18.55 -21.94 -23.72
N ASN A 250 17.80 -22.88 -24.31
CA ASN A 250 16.98 -22.66 -25.50
C ASN A 250 15.50 -22.35 -25.18
N GLU A 251 15.08 -22.48 -23.93
CA GLU A 251 13.70 -22.27 -23.51
C GLU A 251 13.66 -21.67 -22.09
N TYR A 252 13.56 -20.35 -22.03
CA TYR A 252 13.48 -19.59 -20.78
C TYR A 252 12.72 -18.27 -20.95
N ARG A 253 12.25 -17.71 -19.83
CA ARG A 253 11.73 -16.34 -19.72
C ARG A 253 12.23 -15.73 -18.42
N VAL A 254 12.81 -14.54 -18.51
CA VAL A 254 13.40 -13.79 -17.40
C VAL A 254 12.77 -12.41 -17.34
N PHE A 255 12.55 -11.94 -16.12
CA PHE A 255 11.98 -10.64 -15.80
C PHE A 255 12.94 -10.01 -14.79
N VAL A 256 13.65 -8.95 -15.16
CA VAL A 256 14.57 -8.24 -14.28
C VAL A 256 13.96 -6.88 -13.96
N ARG A 257 13.91 -6.54 -12.67
CA ARG A 257 13.51 -5.21 -12.22
C ARG A 257 14.75 -4.41 -11.90
N SER A 258 14.85 -3.21 -12.45
CA SER A 258 15.95 -2.29 -12.20
C SER A 258 15.42 -0.92 -11.80
N SER A 259 16.19 -0.21 -10.97
CA SER A 259 15.98 1.18 -10.59
C SER A 259 17.35 1.82 -10.39
N ASP A 260 17.51 3.06 -10.81
CA ASP A 260 18.67 3.88 -10.44
C ASP A 260 18.57 4.44 -9.01
N GLY A 261 17.41 4.30 -8.37
CA GLY A 261 17.13 4.78 -7.02
C GLY A 261 16.99 6.30 -6.92
N VAL A 262 17.01 7.03 -8.05
CA VAL A 262 16.95 8.49 -8.05
C VAL A 262 15.49 8.92 -7.87
N PRO A 263 15.15 9.64 -6.80
CA PRO A 263 13.81 10.17 -6.63
C PRO A 263 13.55 11.30 -7.63
N ASN A 264 12.36 11.30 -8.24
CA ASN A 264 11.86 12.43 -9.00
C ASN A 264 11.39 13.56 -8.07
N ALA A 265 10.90 14.67 -8.66
CA ALA A 265 10.42 15.83 -7.90
C ALA A 265 9.32 15.51 -6.88
N ASP A 266 8.50 14.49 -7.16
CA ASP A 266 7.44 14.05 -6.27
C ASP A 266 7.94 13.11 -5.16
N GLY A 267 9.21 12.67 -5.20
CA GLY A 267 9.79 11.71 -4.25
C GLY A 267 9.61 10.24 -4.64
N TYR A 268 9.19 9.96 -5.89
CA TYR A 268 9.12 8.59 -6.42
C TYR A 268 10.44 8.17 -7.05
N THR A 269 10.88 6.95 -6.76
CA THR A 269 11.86 6.24 -7.57
C THR A 269 11.17 5.53 -8.73
N THR A 270 11.85 5.47 -9.87
CA THR A 270 11.35 4.75 -11.05
C THR A 270 11.99 3.38 -11.12
N SER A 271 11.20 2.35 -11.40
CA SER A 271 11.70 1.01 -11.69
C SER A 271 11.11 0.48 -12.98
N TYR A 272 11.99 -0.06 -13.83
CA TYR A 272 11.62 -0.70 -15.07
C TYR A 272 11.70 -2.21 -14.91
N GLU A 273 10.81 -2.92 -15.61
CA GLU A 273 10.87 -4.37 -15.72
C GLU A 273 11.31 -4.69 -17.14
N LEU A 274 12.52 -5.22 -17.30
CA LEU A 274 13.01 -5.73 -18.56
C LEU A 274 12.71 -7.23 -18.65
N ARG A 275 12.14 -7.65 -19.78
CA ARG A 275 11.89 -9.06 -20.05
C ARG A 275 12.77 -9.54 -21.18
N THR A 276 13.30 -10.75 -21.04
CA THR A 276 14.07 -11.46 -22.07
C THR A 276 13.69 -12.94 -22.07
N GLY A 277 13.91 -13.65 -23.17
CA GLY A 277 13.58 -15.06 -23.23
C GLY A 277 13.85 -15.70 -24.58
N LYS A 278 13.91 -17.03 -24.58
CA LYS A 278 14.00 -17.87 -25.77
C LYS A 278 12.88 -18.91 -25.79
N ALA A 279 12.44 -19.28 -26.99
CA ALA A 279 11.61 -20.46 -27.22
C ALA A 279 12.18 -21.25 -28.40
N GLY A 280 12.54 -22.51 -28.17
CA GLY A 280 13.18 -23.35 -29.19
C GLY A 280 14.50 -22.77 -29.73
N GLY A 281 15.25 -22.03 -28.91
CA GLY A 281 16.51 -21.38 -29.27
C GLY A 281 16.37 -19.98 -29.89
N VAL A 282 15.15 -19.59 -30.29
CA VAL A 282 14.86 -18.29 -30.91
C VAL A 282 14.49 -17.26 -29.85
N ASP A 283 15.04 -16.04 -29.97
CA ASP A 283 14.73 -14.95 -29.06
C ASP A 283 13.28 -14.49 -29.20
N LEU A 284 12.62 -14.27 -28.06
CA LEU A 284 11.26 -13.77 -28.01
C LEU A 284 11.23 -12.26 -28.26
N THR A 285 10.28 -11.82 -29.08
CA THR A 285 9.98 -10.40 -29.28
C THR A 285 9.39 -9.77 -28.01
N ALA A 286 9.46 -8.44 -27.89
CA ALA A 286 8.81 -7.71 -26.80
C ALA A 286 7.31 -8.03 -26.70
N ALA A 287 6.60 -8.09 -27.84
CA ALA A 287 5.18 -8.47 -27.86
C ALA A 287 4.95 -9.85 -27.21
N GLN A 288 5.78 -10.85 -27.50
CA GLN A 288 5.70 -12.19 -26.91
C GLN A 288 6.07 -12.24 -25.42
N LEU A 289 6.88 -11.30 -24.93
CA LEU A 289 7.34 -11.24 -23.55
C LEU A 289 6.37 -10.50 -22.62
N TYR A 290 5.64 -9.51 -23.16
CA TYR A 290 4.70 -8.67 -22.40
C TYR A 290 3.24 -9.11 -22.47
N THR A 291 2.91 -10.09 -23.32
CA THR A 291 1.57 -10.67 -23.42
C THR A 291 1.54 -12.10 -22.86
N ALA A 292 0.43 -12.50 -22.24
CA ALA A 292 0.27 -13.87 -21.74
C ALA A 292 0.23 -14.91 -22.88
N SER A 293 -0.16 -14.48 -24.08
CA SER A 293 -0.13 -15.23 -25.33
C SER A 293 0.32 -14.28 -26.46
N PRO A 294 1.14 -14.73 -27.45
CA PRO A 294 1.56 -13.95 -28.62
C PRO A 294 0.42 -13.30 -29.44
N THR A 295 -0.84 -13.63 -29.14
CA THR A 295 -2.05 -13.15 -29.80
C THR A 295 -2.98 -12.32 -28.91
N THR A 296 -2.64 -12.08 -27.64
CA THR A 296 -3.51 -11.37 -26.69
C THR A 296 -2.92 -10.01 -26.30
N ASN A 297 -3.43 -8.95 -26.92
CA ASN A 297 -3.19 -7.58 -26.46
C ASN A 297 -4.14 -7.30 -25.28
N SER A 298 -3.63 -7.41 -24.06
CA SER A 298 -4.39 -6.97 -22.88
C SER A 298 -4.16 -5.49 -22.65
N MET A 299 -5.22 -4.76 -22.31
CA MET A 299 -5.16 -3.34 -22.00
C MET A 299 -5.69 -3.12 -20.59
N TYR A 300 -5.02 -2.28 -19.81
CA TYR A 300 -5.44 -1.89 -18.47
C TYR A 300 -5.90 -0.44 -18.50
N LEU A 301 -7.01 -0.16 -17.81
CA LEU A 301 -7.48 1.20 -17.64
C LEU A 301 -6.65 1.88 -16.55
N THR A 302 -6.03 2.99 -16.91
CA THR A 302 -5.10 3.76 -16.07
C THR A 302 -5.65 5.17 -15.84
N ASP A 303 -4.94 5.97 -15.05
CA ASP A 303 -5.29 7.39 -14.86
C ASP A 303 -4.99 8.25 -16.10
N LYS A 304 -4.32 7.68 -17.10
CA LYS A 304 -4.00 8.30 -18.40
C LYS A 304 -4.69 7.62 -19.59
N GLY A 305 -5.68 6.75 -19.33
CA GLY A 305 -6.41 6.00 -20.35
C GLY A 305 -5.94 4.55 -20.46
N TRP A 306 -6.25 3.88 -21.57
CA TRP A 306 -5.88 2.47 -21.77
C TRP A 306 -4.40 2.30 -22.09
N ASN A 307 -3.73 1.40 -21.37
CA ASN A 307 -2.31 1.10 -21.54
C ASN A 307 -2.06 -0.41 -21.56
N ALA A 308 -1.14 -0.88 -22.40
CA ALA A 308 -0.77 -2.30 -22.50
C ALA A 308 0.08 -2.80 -21.32
N CYS A 309 0.58 -1.91 -20.45
CA CYS A 309 1.46 -2.24 -19.32
C CYS A 309 2.70 -3.06 -19.73
N ASN A 310 3.23 -2.79 -20.91
CA ASN A 310 4.32 -3.51 -21.56
C ASN A 310 5.73 -3.22 -20.98
N GLY A 311 5.80 -2.75 -19.73
CA GLY A 311 7.06 -2.36 -19.09
C GLY A 311 7.57 -0.96 -19.43
N GLU A 312 6.96 -0.26 -20.41
CA GLU A 312 7.32 1.11 -20.74
C GLU A 312 6.86 2.11 -19.65
N PRO A 313 5.60 2.07 -19.15
CA PRO A 313 5.27 2.84 -17.96
C PRO A 313 6.07 2.30 -16.77
N PRO A 314 6.93 3.11 -16.13
CA PRO A 314 7.70 2.65 -15.00
C PRO A 314 6.79 2.33 -13.83
N ARG A 315 7.26 1.43 -12.96
CA ARG A 315 6.76 1.34 -11.59
C ARG A 315 7.26 2.56 -10.84
N LEU A 316 6.36 3.33 -10.24
CA LEU A 316 6.70 4.46 -9.39
C LEU A 316 6.58 4.02 -7.95
N SER A 317 7.66 4.09 -7.17
CA SER A 317 7.64 3.71 -5.75
C SER A 317 8.16 4.82 -4.86
N THR A 318 7.45 5.11 -3.78
CA THR A 318 8.00 6.01 -2.74
C THR A 318 9.21 5.34 -2.08
N ARG A 319 10.14 6.15 -1.57
CA ARG A 319 11.28 5.64 -0.81
C ARG A 319 10.83 5.31 0.62
N GLY A 320 11.37 4.24 1.19
CA GLY A 320 11.12 3.82 2.57
C GLY A 320 10.53 2.42 2.70
N LEU A 321 10.24 2.02 3.93
CA LEU A 321 9.58 0.78 4.31
C LEU A 321 8.58 1.11 5.45
N PRO A 322 7.26 0.95 5.23
CA PRO A 322 6.62 0.53 3.99
C PRO A 322 6.69 1.60 2.88
N ALA A 323 6.55 1.18 1.64
CA ALA A 323 6.49 2.05 0.46
C ALA A 323 5.17 1.88 -0.28
N ARG A 324 4.78 2.92 -1.02
CA ARG A 324 3.70 2.87 -1.99
C ARG A 324 4.28 2.59 -3.36
N THR A 325 3.61 1.74 -4.12
CA THR A 325 3.96 1.48 -5.53
C THR A 325 2.74 1.69 -6.41
N SER A 326 2.89 2.52 -7.44
CA SER A 326 1.98 2.61 -8.57
C SER A 326 2.59 1.86 -9.75
N TYR A 327 1.80 0.99 -10.38
CA TYR A 327 2.19 0.24 -11.56
C TYR A 327 1.20 0.49 -12.70
N CYS A 328 1.75 0.62 -13.90
CA CYS A 328 1.01 0.90 -15.12
C CYS A 328 0.12 2.15 -15.00
N ASP A 329 0.75 3.31 -14.78
CA ASP A 329 0.09 4.62 -14.70
C ASP A 329 -1.10 4.65 -13.73
N GLY A 330 -0.94 4.06 -12.54
CA GLY A 330 -1.97 4.06 -11.49
C GLY A 330 -3.05 2.99 -11.66
N SER A 331 -2.96 2.13 -12.69
CA SER A 331 -3.91 1.03 -12.84
C SER A 331 -3.90 0.10 -11.64
N ILE A 332 -2.71 -0.21 -11.11
CA ILE A 332 -2.54 -1.07 -9.93
C ILE A 332 -1.73 -0.34 -8.88
N LEU A 333 -2.25 -0.32 -7.65
CA LEU A 333 -1.69 0.36 -6.50
C LEU A 333 -1.38 -0.65 -5.39
N TYR A 334 -0.22 -0.49 -4.77
CA TYR A 334 0.23 -1.33 -3.67
C TYR A 334 0.75 -0.49 -2.51
N TYR A 335 0.54 -0.98 -1.29
CA TYR A 335 1.53 -0.82 -0.23
C TYR A 335 2.44 -2.05 -0.21
N GLY A 336 3.72 -1.87 0.12
CA GLY A 336 4.63 -2.99 0.26
C GLY A 336 5.73 -2.70 1.27
N PHE A 337 6.28 -3.76 1.82
CA PHE A 337 7.45 -3.71 2.69
C PHE A 337 8.23 -5.01 2.54
N SER A 338 9.43 -5.05 3.09
CA SER A 338 10.30 -6.21 3.01
C SER A 338 10.81 -6.59 4.38
N LEU A 339 10.90 -7.90 4.62
CA LEU A 339 11.68 -8.43 5.74
C LEU A 339 13.18 -8.10 5.52
N PRO A 340 14.00 -8.13 6.58
CA PRO A 340 15.45 -8.05 6.44
C PRO A 340 15.94 -9.04 5.38
N ALA A 341 16.75 -8.54 4.45
CA ALA A 341 17.25 -9.36 3.35
C ALA A 341 18.17 -10.44 3.92
N GLU A 342 17.95 -11.68 3.51
CA GLU A 342 18.79 -12.81 3.92
C GLU A 342 20.08 -12.81 3.09
N ASP A 343 21.24 -12.91 3.75
CA ASP A 343 22.51 -13.16 3.08
C ASP A 343 22.60 -14.62 2.65
N VAL A 344 22.75 -14.85 1.35
CA VAL A 344 22.87 -16.19 0.75
C VAL A 344 24.26 -16.45 0.20
N SER A 345 25.22 -15.58 0.48
CA SER A 345 26.62 -15.74 0.07
C SER A 345 27.19 -17.09 0.55
N GLY A 346 27.84 -17.82 -0.35
CA GLY A 346 28.41 -19.15 -0.07
C GLY A 346 27.41 -20.29 0.01
N GLN A 347 26.10 -20.03 0.00
CA GLN A 347 25.09 -21.09 -0.04
C GLN A 347 25.00 -21.71 -1.44
N ALA A 348 24.63 -23.00 -1.50
CA ALA A 348 24.37 -23.68 -2.77
C ALA A 348 23.15 -23.07 -3.46
N MET A 349 23.27 -22.79 -4.76
CA MET A 349 22.17 -22.20 -5.54
C MET A 349 20.94 -23.10 -5.54
N ALA A 350 21.13 -24.42 -5.63
CA ALA A 350 20.03 -25.39 -5.63
C ALA A 350 19.18 -25.32 -4.35
N ASP A 351 19.80 -25.11 -3.18
CA ASP A 351 19.09 -25.01 -1.90
C ASP A 351 18.25 -23.74 -1.82
N VAL A 352 18.82 -22.61 -2.23
CA VAL A 352 18.08 -21.33 -2.25
C VAL A 352 16.95 -21.35 -3.26
N LEU A 353 17.15 -21.95 -4.45
CA LEU A 353 16.08 -22.15 -5.43
C LEU A 353 14.99 -23.06 -4.88
N THR A 354 15.33 -24.13 -4.17
CA THR A 354 14.33 -25.00 -3.52
C THR A 354 13.52 -24.23 -2.48
N ARG A 355 14.19 -23.42 -1.63
CA ARG A 355 13.51 -22.56 -0.64
C ARG A 355 12.58 -21.53 -1.29
N MET A 356 13.03 -20.91 -2.38
CA MET A 356 12.20 -20.00 -3.16
C MET A 356 11.02 -20.72 -3.85
N GLN A 357 11.09 -22.01 -4.17
CA GLN A 357 9.93 -22.74 -4.68
C GLN A 357 8.90 -23.03 -3.59
N THR A 358 9.35 -23.29 -2.36
CA THR A 358 8.46 -23.57 -1.22
C THR A 358 7.90 -22.30 -0.56
N GLY A 359 8.62 -21.18 -0.67
CA GLY A 359 8.27 -19.91 -0.05
C GLY A 359 8.68 -19.81 1.44
N HIS A 360 8.29 -18.70 2.09
CA HIS A 360 8.64 -18.38 3.46
C HIS A 360 7.63 -18.97 4.45
N THR A 361 8.06 -19.94 5.26
CA THR A 361 7.20 -20.73 6.16
C THR A 361 6.33 -19.88 7.09
N VAL A 362 6.89 -18.85 7.73
CA VAL A 362 6.11 -18.01 8.66
C VAL A 362 5.00 -17.24 7.93
N LEU A 363 5.28 -16.72 6.74
CA LEU A 363 4.27 -15.92 6.01
C LEU A 363 3.16 -16.81 5.45
N ASN A 364 3.54 -17.95 4.87
CA ASN A 364 2.59 -18.88 4.26
C ASN A 364 1.82 -19.68 5.31
N THR A 365 2.51 -20.37 6.21
CA THR A 365 1.88 -21.32 7.13
C THR A 365 1.31 -20.65 8.37
N THR A 366 2.02 -19.70 8.98
CA THR A 366 1.56 -19.04 10.23
C THR A 366 0.54 -17.93 9.94
N HIS A 367 0.83 -17.07 8.96
CA HIS A 367 -0.05 -15.94 8.63
C HIS A 367 -1.02 -16.19 7.47
N GLY A 368 -0.94 -17.34 6.79
CA GLY A 368 -1.85 -17.68 5.70
C GLY A 368 -1.69 -16.79 4.45
N ILE A 369 -0.56 -16.09 4.31
CA ILE A 369 -0.36 -15.13 3.21
C ILE A 369 -0.02 -15.90 1.93
N PRO A 370 -0.76 -15.69 0.82
CA PRO A 370 -0.47 -16.34 -0.44
C PRO A 370 0.95 -16.04 -0.96
N TYR A 371 1.65 -17.11 -1.36
CA TYR A 371 2.95 -16.99 -2.01
C TYR A 371 2.84 -16.79 -3.52
N ALA A 372 3.35 -15.66 -4.01
CA ALA A 372 3.51 -15.40 -5.44
C ALA A 372 4.89 -15.90 -5.90
N ALA A 373 4.94 -17.17 -6.32
CA ALA A 373 6.17 -17.82 -6.77
C ALA A 373 6.82 -17.05 -7.94
N THR A 374 8.12 -16.78 -7.80
CA THR A 374 8.91 -16.00 -8.78
C THR A 374 9.85 -16.87 -9.59
N ILE A 375 10.03 -18.15 -9.23
CA ILE A 375 10.93 -19.06 -9.93
C ILE A 375 10.22 -20.35 -10.33
N ASP A 376 10.54 -20.82 -11.53
CA ASP A 376 10.06 -22.06 -12.13
C ASP A 376 11.27 -22.69 -12.86
N ILE A 377 12.04 -23.50 -12.14
CA ILE A 377 13.30 -24.11 -12.58
C ILE A 377 13.55 -25.41 -11.81
N THR A 378 14.12 -26.42 -12.45
CA THR A 378 14.59 -27.62 -11.75
C THR A 378 15.91 -27.31 -11.02
N PRO A 379 16.01 -27.35 -9.68
CA PRO A 379 17.21 -26.90 -8.97
C PRO A 379 18.49 -27.65 -9.34
N SER A 380 18.42 -28.91 -9.77
CA SER A 380 19.61 -29.69 -10.14
C SER A 380 20.38 -29.16 -11.35
N VAL A 381 19.79 -28.27 -12.17
CA VAL A 381 20.45 -27.72 -13.36
C VAL A 381 21.61 -26.77 -13.03
N VAL A 382 21.68 -26.24 -11.82
CA VAL A 382 22.79 -25.37 -11.37
C VAL A 382 23.94 -26.16 -10.73
N GLY A 383 23.80 -27.49 -10.61
CA GLY A 383 24.81 -28.37 -10.03
C GLY A 383 25.24 -27.92 -8.63
N ASN A 384 26.56 -27.90 -8.39
CA ASN A 384 27.17 -27.52 -7.12
C ASN A 384 27.52 -26.02 -7.04
N ALA A 385 26.94 -25.18 -7.91
CA ALA A 385 27.23 -23.75 -7.91
C ALA A 385 26.77 -23.09 -6.61
N THR A 386 27.53 -22.09 -6.15
CA THR A 386 27.24 -21.32 -4.95
C THR A 386 27.12 -19.84 -5.26
N PHE A 387 26.37 -19.09 -4.46
CA PHE A 387 26.33 -17.65 -4.58
C PHE A 387 27.63 -16.98 -4.09
N SER A 388 28.03 -15.90 -4.74
CA SER A 388 29.17 -15.08 -4.32
C SER A 388 28.81 -14.10 -3.21
N ALA A 389 29.83 -13.47 -2.61
CA ALA A 389 29.64 -12.42 -1.62
C ALA A 389 28.71 -11.30 -2.12
N GLY A 390 27.79 -10.85 -1.25
CA GLY A 390 26.81 -9.80 -1.56
C GLY A 390 25.51 -10.31 -2.19
N ALA A 391 25.39 -11.61 -2.42
CA ALA A 391 24.15 -12.24 -2.86
C ALA A 391 23.10 -12.23 -1.74
N ARG A 392 21.89 -11.77 -2.06
CA ARG A 392 20.79 -11.66 -1.08
C ARG A 392 19.48 -12.21 -1.62
N LEU A 393 18.71 -12.81 -0.71
CA LEU A 393 17.31 -13.18 -0.91
C LEU A 393 16.41 -12.17 -0.21
N ILE A 394 15.53 -11.53 -0.98
CA ILE A 394 14.65 -10.46 -0.51
C ILE A 394 13.23 -11.01 -0.45
N THR A 395 12.63 -11.01 0.75
CA THR A 395 11.22 -11.37 0.94
C THR A 395 10.40 -10.10 1.08
N ALA A 396 9.51 -9.84 0.12
CA ALA A 396 8.66 -8.66 0.07
C ALA A 396 7.18 -9.04 0.19
N VAL A 397 6.48 -8.37 1.09
CA VAL A 397 5.03 -8.44 1.27
C VAL A 397 4.39 -7.29 0.51
N SER A 398 3.27 -7.56 -0.15
CA SER A 398 2.52 -6.57 -0.94
C SER A 398 1.05 -6.64 -0.56
N VAL A 399 0.46 -5.46 -0.39
CA VAL A 399 -0.95 -5.23 -0.12
C VAL A 399 -1.53 -4.50 -1.33
N GLN A 400 -2.36 -5.17 -2.11
CA GLN A 400 -2.97 -4.56 -3.29
C GLN A 400 -4.18 -3.72 -2.87
N LEU A 401 -4.21 -2.44 -3.27
CA LEU A 401 -5.20 -1.46 -2.80
C LEU A 401 -6.42 -1.34 -3.71
N ASN A 402 -6.32 -1.83 -4.94
CA ASN A 402 -7.40 -1.71 -5.92
C ASN A 402 -7.47 -2.91 -6.87
N GLN A 403 -8.64 -3.11 -7.48
CA GLN A 403 -8.81 -4.09 -8.56
C GLN A 403 -8.80 -3.39 -9.91
N PRO A 404 -7.81 -3.64 -10.78
CA PRO A 404 -7.70 -2.96 -12.07
C PRO A 404 -8.81 -3.40 -13.03
N LEU A 405 -9.26 -2.47 -13.88
CA LEU A 405 -10.11 -2.79 -15.02
C LEU A 405 -9.20 -3.13 -16.20
N PHE A 406 -9.46 -4.24 -16.87
CA PHE A 406 -8.66 -4.66 -18.01
C PHE A 406 -9.49 -5.30 -19.13
N ILE A 407 -9.12 -5.02 -20.37
CA ILE A 407 -9.55 -5.76 -21.55
C ILE A 407 -8.55 -6.92 -21.69
N ASN A 408 -9.05 -8.16 -21.72
CA ASN A 408 -8.19 -9.33 -21.75
C ASN A 408 -7.58 -9.54 -23.13
N ASN A 409 -8.40 -9.38 -24.17
CA ASN A 409 -8.00 -9.56 -25.56
C ASN A 409 -8.74 -8.58 -26.46
N THR A 410 -8.04 -7.59 -27.00
CA THR A 410 -8.64 -6.60 -27.91
C THR A 410 -9.17 -7.21 -29.23
N ALA A 411 -8.83 -8.45 -29.59
CA ALA A 411 -9.45 -9.09 -30.75
C ALA A 411 -10.80 -9.74 -30.41
N GLY A 412 -10.90 -10.36 -29.23
CA GLY A 412 -12.07 -11.15 -28.83
C GLY A 412 -13.12 -10.40 -28.04
N ASP A 413 -12.75 -9.29 -27.40
CA ASP A 413 -13.63 -8.55 -26.49
C ASP A 413 -14.39 -7.39 -27.16
N MET A 414 -14.15 -7.10 -28.45
CA MET A 414 -14.76 -5.98 -29.17
C MET A 414 -16.24 -6.25 -29.52
N LEU A 415 -17.12 -5.26 -29.34
CA LEU A 415 -18.56 -5.35 -29.56
C LEU A 415 -19.08 -4.57 -30.77
N ASN A 416 -18.21 -3.96 -31.58
CA ASN A 416 -18.53 -3.24 -32.82
C ASN A 416 -19.54 -2.09 -32.65
N ALA A 417 -19.62 -1.47 -31.47
CA ALA A 417 -20.35 -0.22 -31.25
C ALA A 417 -19.34 0.92 -31.09
N PRO A 418 -19.54 2.12 -31.68
CA PRO A 418 -18.56 3.21 -31.61
C PRO A 418 -18.50 3.91 -30.25
N THR A 419 -19.61 3.93 -29.52
CA THR A 419 -19.73 4.54 -28.18
C THR A 419 -20.63 3.71 -27.27
N LEU A 420 -20.59 3.98 -25.97
CA LEU A 420 -21.52 3.36 -25.00
C LEU A 420 -22.97 3.72 -25.32
N GLU A 421 -23.26 4.95 -25.73
CA GLU A 421 -24.62 5.35 -26.14
C GLU A 421 -25.10 4.56 -27.35
N ALA A 422 -24.22 4.36 -28.34
CA ALA A 422 -24.55 3.57 -29.52
C ALA A 422 -24.80 2.09 -29.15
N LEU A 423 -24.02 1.54 -28.22
CA LEU A 423 -24.25 0.20 -27.68
C LEU A 423 -25.60 0.10 -26.95
N ILE A 424 -25.90 1.09 -26.09
CA ILE A 424 -27.16 1.17 -25.33
C ILE A 424 -28.36 1.23 -26.28
N ALA A 425 -28.33 2.14 -27.25
CA ALA A 425 -29.39 2.32 -28.23
C ALA A 425 -29.59 1.09 -29.14
N ALA A 426 -28.51 0.40 -29.51
CA ALA A 426 -28.56 -0.77 -30.38
C ALA A 426 -29.07 -2.04 -29.69
N ARG A 427 -29.19 -2.04 -28.35
CA ARG A 427 -29.46 -3.25 -27.55
C ARG A 427 -30.58 -3.03 -26.53
N PRO A 428 -31.78 -2.57 -26.94
CA PRO A 428 -32.90 -2.40 -26.03
C PRO A 428 -33.44 -3.76 -25.56
N SER A 429 -33.87 -3.84 -24.31
CA SER A 429 -34.47 -5.03 -23.70
C SER A 429 -35.75 -5.49 -24.42
N THR A 430 -36.47 -4.56 -25.06
CA THR A 430 -37.66 -4.85 -25.89
C THR A 430 -37.34 -5.64 -27.15
N GLY A 431 -36.07 -5.66 -27.59
CA GLY A 431 -35.60 -6.44 -28.75
C GLY A 431 -35.12 -7.86 -28.40
N VAL A 432 -35.24 -8.28 -27.14
CA VAL A 432 -34.70 -9.57 -26.69
C VAL A 432 -35.62 -10.73 -27.04
N VAL A 433 -35.06 -11.76 -27.68
CA VAL A 433 -35.74 -13.04 -27.94
C VAL A 433 -35.11 -14.11 -27.07
N LEU A 434 -35.85 -14.58 -26.07
CA LEU A 434 -35.31 -15.48 -25.04
C LEU A 434 -34.87 -16.85 -25.59
N SER A 435 -35.59 -17.41 -26.56
CA SER A 435 -35.25 -18.74 -27.11
C SER A 435 -33.91 -18.76 -27.85
N THR A 436 -33.53 -17.67 -28.53
CA THR A 436 -32.33 -17.59 -29.38
C THR A 436 -31.26 -16.65 -28.85
N ALA A 437 -31.50 -16.02 -27.69
CA ALA A 437 -30.70 -14.93 -27.14
C ALA A 437 -30.54 -13.71 -28.08
N ALA A 438 -31.28 -13.62 -29.19
CA ALA A 438 -31.20 -12.48 -30.09
C ALA A 438 -31.53 -11.18 -29.36
N GLY A 439 -30.88 -10.08 -29.74
CA GLY A 439 -31.03 -8.77 -29.08
C GLY A 439 -30.19 -8.59 -27.81
N THR A 440 -29.65 -9.65 -27.22
CA THR A 440 -28.78 -9.56 -26.02
C THR A 440 -27.30 -9.38 -26.36
N ILE A 441 -26.56 -8.76 -25.44
CA ILE A 441 -25.10 -8.60 -25.45
C ILE A 441 -24.49 -9.68 -24.55
N GLY A 442 -23.47 -10.37 -25.02
CA GLY A 442 -22.72 -11.35 -24.22
C GLY A 442 -21.51 -10.76 -23.52
N GLY A 443 -20.71 -11.61 -22.89
CA GLY A 443 -19.41 -11.22 -22.36
C GLY A 443 -19.38 -10.90 -20.88
N LEU A 444 -20.51 -10.92 -20.16
CA LEU A 444 -20.59 -10.64 -18.73
C LEU A 444 -20.14 -11.80 -17.81
N GLY A 445 -19.66 -12.91 -18.39
CA GLY A 445 -19.11 -14.05 -17.65
C GLY A 445 -20.06 -15.24 -17.60
N MET A 446 -19.70 -16.24 -16.80
CA MET A 446 -20.48 -17.47 -16.65
C MET A 446 -21.38 -17.37 -15.41
N TYR A 447 -22.62 -17.82 -15.55
CA TYR A 447 -23.55 -18.02 -14.44
C TYR A 447 -23.35 -19.40 -13.80
N SER A 448 -23.14 -20.42 -14.64
CA SER A 448 -22.88 -21.81 -14.26
C SER A 448 -21.90 -22.47 -15.25
N ALA A 449 -21.68 -23.78 -15.15
CA ALA A 449 -20.78 -24.49 -16.06
C ALA A 449 -21.26 -24.47 -17.53
N THR A 450 -22.55 -24.26 -17.79
CA THR A 450 -23.16 -24.33 -19.14
C THR A 450 -24.02 -23.12 -19.48
N GLU A 451 -24.07 -22.11 -18.61
CA GLU A 451 -24.86 -20.90 -18.82
C GLU A 451 -23.99 -19.65 -18.70
N GLN A 452 -24.09 -18.75 -19.68
CA GLN A 452 -23.43 -17.45 -19.65
C GLN A 452 -24.40 -16.32 -19.27
N ILE A 453 -23.86 -15.25 -18.71
CA ILE A 453 -24.60 -14.03 -18.41
C ILE A 453 -24.59 -13.13 -19.64
N ARG A 454 -25.77 -12.67 -20.02
CA ARG A 454 -26.01 -11.74 -21.13
C ARG A 454 -26.86 -10.57 -20.64
N SER A 455 -26.87 -9.47 -21.38
CA SER A 455 -27.59 -8.27 -20.98
C SER A 455 -28.28 -7.54 -22.12
N ALA A 456 -29.24 -6.69 -21.80
CA ALA A 456 -29.81 -5.68 -22.69
C ALA A 456 -30.23 -4.47 -21.87
N PHE A 457 -30.34 -3.30 -22.50
CA PHE A 457 -30.61 -2.04 -21.78
C PHE A 457 -32.11 -1.77 -21.70
N VAL A 458 -32.61 -1.48 -20.50
CA VAL A 458 -34.00 -1.09 -20.28
C VAL A 458 -34.17 0.39 -20.55
N ASP A 459 -33.27 1.20 -19.97
CA ASP A 459 -33.22 2.65 -20.12
C ASP A 459 -31.77 3.13 -19.89
N SER A 460 -31.58 4.41 -19.52
CA SER A 460 -30.27 5.03 -19.34
C SER A 460 -29.53 4.63 -18.06
N ASN A 461 -30.18 3.96 -17.10
CA ASN A 461 -29.55 3.54 -15.85
C ASN A 461 -29.93 2.12 -15.40
N THR A 462 -30.80 1.43 -16.13
CA THR A 462 -31.28 0.08 -15.82
C THR A 462 -30.88 -0.90 -16.92
N ILE A 463 -30.26 -2.00 -16.52
CA ILE A 463 -29.84 -3.09 -17.41
C ILE A 463 -30.57 -4.39 -17.03
N ALA A 464 -31.16 -5.03 -18.02
CA ALA A 464 -31.76 -6.36 -17.88
C ALA A 464 -30.65 -7.42 -18.03
N LEU A 465 -30.64 -8.40 -17.13
CA LEU A 465 -29.68 -9.49 -17.13
C LEU A 465 -30.40 -10.81 -17.44
N TYR A 466 -29.69 -11.71 -18.15
CA TYR A 466 -30.20 -13.01 -18.55
C TYR A 466 -29.13 -14.06 -18.31
N ARG A 467 -29.53 -15.26 -17.87
CA ARG A 467 -28.69 -16.47 -17.98
C ARG A 467 -29.12 -17.23 -19.23
N CYS A 468 -28.18 -17.61 -20.08
CA CYS A 468 -28.47 -18.29 -21.34
C CYS A 468 -27.56 -19.50 -21.49
N GLU A 469 -28.11 -20.63 -21.93
CA GLU A 469 -27.36 -21.84 -22.25
C GLU A 469 -26.36 -21.56 -23.37
N VAL A 470 -25.20 -22.22 -23.32
CA VAL A 470 -24.13 -22.12 -24.32
C VAL A 470 -23.51 -23.49 -24.61
N ASP A 471 -22.91 -23.62 -25.78
CA ASP A 471 -22.12 -24.78 -26.14
C ASP A 471 -20.71 -24.66 -25.55
N MET A 472 -20.28 -25.69 -24.80
CA MET A 472 -18.97 -25.78 -24.17
C MET A 472 -18.02 -26.66 -25.01
N PRO A 473 -16.69 -26.42 -24.96
CA PRO A 473 -15.97 -25.47 -24.11
C PRO A 473 -15.80 -24.06 -24.70
N SER A 474 -16.23 -23.83 -25.94
CA SER A 474 -15.96 -22.57 -26.66
C SER A 474 -16.88 -21.40 -26.27
N VAL A 475 -17.90 -21.62 -25.44
CA VAL A 475 -18.90 -20.62 -25.01
C VAL A 475 -19.55 -19.95 -26.22
N THR A 476 -20.19 -20.75 -27.06
CA THR A 476 -20.85 -20.32 -28.30
C THR A 476 -22.35 -20.62 -28.28
N ASN A 477 -23.08 -20.20 -29.33
CA ASN A 477 -24.48 -20.55 -29.57
C ASN A 477 -25.43 -20.31 -28.36
N PRO A 478 -25.54 -19.05 -27.90
CA PRO A 478 -26.42 -18.70 -26.79
C PRO A 478 -27.89 -18.97 -27.13
N ARG A 479 -28.62 -19.58 -26.19
CA ARG A 479 -30.04 -19.92 -26.36
C ARG A 479 -30.75 -20.07 -25.02
N ASN A 480 -32.06 -20.31 -25.06
CA ASN A 480 -32.87 -20.70 -23.89
C ASN A 480 -32.64 -19.78 -22.67
N CYS A 481 -32.65 -18.47 -22.92
CA CYS A 481 -32.37 -17.47 -21.91
C CYS A 481 -33.50 -17.36 -20.88
N ASN A 482 -33.12 -17.23 -19.62
CA ASN A 482 -34.00 -16.90 -18.52
C ASN A 482 -33.64 -15.54 -17.95
N ALA A 483 -34.65 -14.69 -17.71
CA ALA A 483 -34.44 -13.39 -17.10
C ALA A 483 -33.96 -13.52 -15.64
N LEU A 484 -33.05 -12.64 -15.26
CA LEU A 484 -32.58 -12.42 -13.91
C LEU A 484 -33.11 -11.07 -13.40
N PRO A 485 -32.99 -10.76 -12.10
CA PRO A 485 -33.28 -9.42 -11.61
C PRO A 485 -32.49 -8.36 -12.38
N ASN A 486 -33.15 -7.25 -12.71
CA ASN A 486 -32.48 -6.11 -13.33
C ASN A 486 -31.42 -5.53 -12.37
N SER A 487 -30.40 -4.93 -12.96
CA SER A 487 -29.36 -4.19 -12.24
C SER A 487 -29.41 -2.72 -12.63
N SER A 488 -28.93 -1.86 -11.74
CA SER A 488 -28.55 -0.50 -12.10
C SER A 488 -27.19 -0.51 -12.79
N PHE A 489 -26.95 0.48 -13.65
CA PHE A 489 -25.64 0.78 -14.19
C PHE A 489 -25.42 2.29 -14.25
N SER A 490 -24.15 2.67 -14.27
CA SER A 490 -23.72 4.07 -14.50
C SER A 490 -22.57 4.11 -15.50
N ILE A 491 -22.45 5.23 -16.22
CA ILE A 491 -21.27 5.49 -17.04
C ILE A 491 -20.28 6.30 -16.21
N ALA A 492 -19.11 5.72 -15.97
CA ALA A 492 -18.00 6.35 -15.28
C ALA A 492 -16.88 6.70 -16.28
N THR A 493 -15.99 7.60 -15.88
CA THR A 493 -14.83 8.01 -16.67
C THR A 493 -13.56 7.88 -15.83
N ARG A 494 -12.51 7.29 -16.39
CA ARG A 494 -11.16 7.24 -15.79
C ARG A 494 -10.11 7.45 -16.88
N GLY A 495 -9.16 8.34 -16.64
CA GLY A 495 -8.12 8.67 -17.61
C GLY A 495 -8.66 9.04 -18.99
N GLY A 496 -9.79 9.76 -19.03
CA GLY A 496 -10.49 10.13 -20.27
C GLY A 496 -11.25 9.01 -20.98
N SER A 497 -11.16 7.75 -20.54
CA SER A 497 -11.91 6.63 -21.11
C SER A 497 -13.20 6.36 -20.33
N ARG A 498 -14.30 6.09 -21.04
CA ARG A 498 -15.62 5.86 -20.45
C ARG A 498 -15.91 4.37 -20.33
N TYR A 499 -16.60 3.98 -19.27
CA TYR A 499 -17.01 2.59 -19.04
C TYR A 499 -18.34 2.50 -18.28
N ILE A 500 -19.09 1.43 -18.53
CA ILE A 500 -20.31 1.07 -17.82
C ILE A 500 -19.94 0.23 -16.60
N GLN A 501 -20.20 0.76 -15.41
CA GLN A 501 -20.19 0.01 -14.18
C GLN A 501 -21.60 -0.54 -13.93
N ILE A 502 -21.72 -1.87 -13.84
CA ILE A 502 -22.98 -2.56 -13.56
C ILE A 502 -22.97 -3.01 -12.11
N ASP A 503 -24.03 -2.68 -11.38
CA ASP A 503 -24.19 -3.09 -10.00
C ASP A 503 -24.68 -4.54 -9.91
N ASN A 504 -24.19 -5.29 -8.92
CA ASN A 504 -24.69 -6.63 -8.57
C ASN A 504 -24.70 -7.65 -9.73
N VAL A 505 -23.68 -7.65 -10.61
CA VAL A 505 -23.57 -8.69 -11.66
C VAL A 505 -23.47 -10.09 -11.01
N PRO A 506 -24.41 -11.01 -11.29
CA PRO A 506 -24.42 -12.35 -10.72
C PRO A 506 -23.28 -13.22 -11.28
N GLY A 507 -23.16 -14.46 -10.79
CA GLY A 507 -22.17 -15.42 -11.28
C GLY A 507 -20.83 -15.41 -10.53
N THR A 508 -19.96 -16.32 -10.91
CA THR A 508 -18.67 -16.58 -10.24
C THR A 508 -17.49 -16.06 -11.04
N GLY A 509 -16.41 -15.65 -10.37
CA GLY A 509 -15.19 -15.11 -11.01
C GLY A 509 -15.22 -13.60 -11.14
N GLN A 510 -14.54 -13.07 -12.17
CA GLN A 510 -14.37 -11.63 -12.40
C GLN A 510 -15.70 -10.92 -12.69
N LEU A 511 -15.83 -9.69 -12.18
CA LEU A 511 -16.80 -8.72 -12.67
C LEU A 511 -16.45 -8.34 -14.11
N ARG A 512 -17.48 -8.05 -14.91
CA ARG A 512 -17.32 -7.65 -16.30
C ARG A 512 -18.29 -6.55 -16.64
N GLY A 513 -17.91 -5.72 -17.61
CA GLY A 513 -18.71 -4.61 -18.09
C GLY A 513 -18.25 -4.18 -19.47
N TYR A 514 -18.66 -2.98 -19.89
CA TYR A 514 -18.41 -2.46 -21.23
C TYR A 514 -17.63 -1.15 -21.16
N ALA A 515 -16.61 -0.96 -22.00
CA ALA A 515 -15.78 0.24 -21.99
C ALA A 515 -15.40 0.69 -23.39
N GLU A 516 -15.23 2.00 -23.58
CA GLU A 516 -14.76 2.58 -24.84
C GLU A 516 -13.24 2.45 -24.93
N TYR A 517 -12.76 1.94 -26.06
CA TYR A 517 -11.35 1.84 -26.41
C TYR A 517 -11.19 1.89 -27.92
N ASN A 518 -10.24 2.69 -28.41
CA ASN A 518 -9.84 2.72 -29.82
C ASN A 518 -11.01 2.81 -30.83
N GLY A 519 -11.98 3.69 -30.57
CA GLY A 519 -13.14 3.91 -31.45
C GLY A 519 -14.20 2.81 -31.44
N SER A 520 -14.14 1.86 -30.50
CA SER A 520 -15.20 0.87 -30.29
C SER A 520 -15.45 0.59 -28.81
N VAL A 521 -16.48 -0.19 -28.51
CA VAL A 521 -16.80 -0.69 -27.17
C VAL A 521 -16.29 -2.11 -27.01
N TYR A 522 -15.70 -2.37 -25.85
CA TYR A 522 -15.06 -3.62 -25.48
C TYR A 522 -15.63 -4.16 -24.17
N VAL A 523 -15.57 -5.48 -23.99
CA VAL A 523 -15.78 -6.12 -22.69
C VAL A 523 -14.53 -5.93 -21.84
N TYR A 524 -14.69 -5.27 -20.70
CA TYR A 524 -13.65 -5.22 -19.66
C TYR A 524 -13.94 -6.24 -18.55
N ARG A 525 -12.90 -6.59 -17.81
CA ARG A 525 -12.92 -7.44 -16.62
C ARG A 525 -12.33 -6.67 -15.45
N GLN A 526 -12.77 -7.03 -14.25
CA GLN A 526 -12.23 -6.58 -13.00
C GLN A 526 -12.34 -7.75 -12.03
N GLU A 527 -11.29 -8.04 -11.26
CA GLU A 527 -11.42 -9.00 -10.18
C GLU A 527 -12.50 -8.55 -9.20
N ARG A 528 -13.20 -9.51 -8.60
CA ARG A 528 -14.17 -9.16 -7.56
C ARG A 528 -13.43 -8.47 -6.40
N PRO A 529 -14.11 -7.56 -5.68
CA PRO A 529 -13.55 -6.99 -4.47
C PRO A 529 -13.12 -8.10 -3.52
N PHE A 530 -12.15 -7.80 -2.67
CA PHE A 530 -11.68 -8.76 -1.68
C PHE A 530 -12.85 -9.24 -0.80
N THR A 531 -12.71 -10.41 -0.19
CA THR A 531 -13.69 -10.93 0.78
C THR A 531 -13.16 -10.83 2.21
N SER A 532 -11.90 -10.43 2.37
CA SER A 532 -11.22 -10.15 3.63
C SER A 532 -9.96 -9.33 3.34
N GLU A 533 -9.45 -8.60 4.33
CA GLU A 533 -8.17 -7.87 4.19
C GLU A 533 -7.00 -8.81 3.93
N ALA A 534 -7.02 -10.02 4.50
CA ALA A 534 -6.00 -11.04 4.26
C ALA A 534 -5.91 -11.42 2.78
N SER A 535 -7.00 -11.35 2.02
CA SER A 535 -7.03 -11.63 0.58
C SER A 535 -6.33 -10.56 -0.26
N ALA A 536 -6.07 -9.37 0.29
CA ALA A 536 -5.31 -8.31 -0.37
C ALA A 536 -3.79 -8.49 -0.24
N LEU A 537 -3.36 -9.37 0.67
CA LEU A 537 -1.96 -9.67 0.94
C LEU A 537 -1.44 -10.73 -0.03
N SER A 538 -0.18 -10.55 -0.43
CA SER A 538 0.64 -11.60 -1.02
C SER A 538 2.09 -11.36 -0.66
N TYR A 539 2.95 -12.36 -0.76
CA TYR A 539 4.39 -12.16 -0.65
C TYR A 539 5.15 -12.82 -1.78
N SER A 540 6.35 -12.34 -2.04
CA SER A 540 7.25 -12.86 -3.06
C SER A 540 8.69 -12.87 -2.55
N GLN A 541 9.51 -13.77 -3.10
CA GLN A 541 10.95 -13.82 -2.81
C GLN A 541 11.73 -13.53 -4.09
N ARG A 542 12.76 -12.69 -4.01
CA ARG A 542 13.56 -12.27 -5.17
C ARG A 542 15.03 -12.26 -4.85
N LEU A 543 15.84 -12.67 -5.81
CA LEU A 543 17.29 -12.53 -5.75
C LEU A 543 17.67 -11.08 -6.09
N ASN A 544 18.61 -10.49 -5.35
CA ASN A 544 19.20 -9.20 -5.71
C ASN A 544 20.08 -9.33 -6.97
N GLY A 545 20.58 -8.20 -7.48
CA GLY A 545 21.38 -8.15 -8.72
C GLY A 545 22.59 -9.07 -8.70
N THR A 546 23.35 -9.11 -7.60
CA THR A 546 24.50 -10.00 -7.44
C THR A 546 24.11 -11.47 -7.52
N ALA A 547 23.08 -11.89 -6.75
CA ALA A 547 22.61 -13.26 -6.77
C ALA A 547 22.02 -13.66 -8.13
N TRP A 548 21.26 -12.75 -8.75
CA TRP A 548 20.75 -12.95 -10.10
C TRP A 548 21.87 -13.14 -11.12
N GLU A 549 22.90 -12.30 -11.07
CA GLU A 549 24.03 -12.37 -12.01
C GLU A 549 24.81 -13.68 -11.88
N ASN A 550 25.00 -14.18 -10.65
CA ASN A 550 25.57 -15.50 -10.43
C ASN A 550 24.71 -16.59 -11.09
N LEU A 551 23.39 -16.59 -10.83
CA LEU A 551 22.47 -17.58 -11.38
C LEU A 551 22.40 -17.52 -12.91
N ARG A 552 22.31 -16.31 -13.48
CA ARG A 552 22.28 -16.07 -14.93
C ARG A 552 23.49 -16.69 -15.62
N THR A 553 24.68 -16.46 -15.05
CA THR A 553 25.95 -17.00 -15.56
C THR A 553 25.96 -18.53 -15.50
N THR A 554 25.56 -19.11 -14.36
CA THR A 554 25.47 -20.58 -14.21
C THR A 554 24.49 -21.21 -15.21
N LEU A 555 23.38 -20.54 -15.52
CA LEU A 555 22.37 -21.01 -16.47
C LEU A 555 22.71 -20.73 -17.95
N ALA A 556 23.86 -20.09 -18.22
CA ALA A 556 24.30 -19.64 -19.55
C ALA A 556 23.25 -18.76 -20.27
N ILE A 557 22.51 -17.95 -19.52
CA ILE A 557 21.56 -16.98 -20.07
C ILE A 557 22.33 -15.75 -20.55
N ALA A 558 22.07 -15.29 -21.78
CA ALA A 558 22.68 -14.08 -22.32
C ALA A 558 22.42 -12.84 -21.44
N PRO A 559 23.37 -11.89 -21.36
CA PRO A 559 23.24 -10.69 -20.54
C PRO A 559 22.04 -9.81 -20.92
#